data_AF-A0A951FJJ5-F1
#
_entry.id   AF-A0A951FJJ5-F1
#
_cell.length_a   1.000
_cell.length_b   1.000
_cell.length_c   1.000
_cell.angle_alpha   90.00
_cell.angle_beta   90.00
_cell.angle_gamma   90.00
#
_symmetry.space_group_name_H-M   'P 1'
#
loop_
_entity.id
_entity.type
_entity.pdbx_description
1 polymer ?
#
loop_
_entity_poly.entity_id
_entity_poly.type
_entity_poly.pdbx_seq_one_letter_code
_entity_poly.pdbx_strand_id
1 'polypeptide(L)'
;PGSRQMCSTGRLLRYSNGAWTLTPGEAHNFQPVVLGLFPGTNRGWASFVGCSVLDNHPPAQRLRFDNGTFTPDTSGGTAIVPDTYALLSEDVQWAAGDGRPMRFSAESLPTERVTGSQPGGRYFPETGHSIAGAFRQYYESHGLELGDRGVSARESLALFGYPLTETFTEMNPDTGELLMTQYFERARMEYHPNNPEPYKVLLGRLGASSLIGRENVLTRPTGDVPPTPPECELFIETGHTLCPPLKAFWQSNGGLAVYGYPINTARNEISQTDGQTYLTQWYERERLEYHPELSGTPYEVLLGLLGAEELRVRGYVQ
;
A
#
# COMPACT_ATOMS: atom_id res chain seq x y z
N PRO A 1 12.72 -27.13 -37.24
CA PRO A 1 14.03 -26.45 -37.08
C PRO A 1 13.79 -24.97 -36.71
N GLY A 2 13.53 -24.62 -35.47
CA GLY A 2 14.30 -24.88 -34.25
C GLY A 2 14.43 -23.51 -33.61
N SER A 3 13.45 -23.11 -32.80
CA SER A 3 13.48 -21.87 -32.02
C SER A 3 14.71 -21.94 -31.12
N ARG A 4 15.72 -21.09 -31.36
CA ARG A 4 16.81 -20.92 -30.40
C ARG A 4 16.18 -20.39 -29.12
N GLN A 5 16.16 -21.21 -28.07
CA GLN A 5 15.89 -20.74 -26.71
C GLN A 5 16.90 -19.64 -26.39
N MET A 6 16.41 -18.41 -26.25
CA MET A 6 17.23 -17.25 -25.92
C MET A 6 17.64 -17.33 -24.46
N CYS A 7 18.89 -17.70 -24.22
CA CYS A 7 19.49 -17.63 -22.89
C CYS A 7 20.10 -16.24 -22.68
N SER A 8 19.86 -15.62 -21.53
CA SER A 8 20.53 -14.38 -21.13
C SER A 8 21.74 -14.67 -20.23
N THR A 9 22.72 -13.78 -20.27
CA THR A 9 23.92 -13.84 -19.43
C THR A 9 23.67 -13.10 -18.12
N GLY A 10 23.90 -13.74 -16.97
CA GLY A 10 23.70 -13.13 -15.65
C GLY A 10 24.80 -13.48 -14.65
N ARG A 11 24.87 -12.71 -13.56
CA ARG A 11 25.76 -12.98 -12.42
C ARG A 11 25.00 -13.66 -11.29
N LEU A 12 25.70 -14.52 -10.59
CA LEU A 12 25.15 -15.39 -9.55
C LEU A 12 25.53 -14.82 -8.16
N LEU A 13 24.63 -14.92 -7.18
CA LEU A 13 24.82 -14.59 -5.78
C LEU A 13 24.83 -15.89 -4.99
N ARG A 14 25.92 -16.23 -4.31
CA ARG A 14 25.99 -17.38 -3.41
C ARG A 14 25.53 -16.98 -2.01
N TYR A 15 24.58 -17.73 -1.43
CA TYR A 15 24.25 -17.63 -0.01
C TYR A 15 25.11 -18.58 0.80
N SER A 16 25.90 -18.05 1.71
CA SER A 16 26.70 -18.85 2.65
C SER A 16 26.86 -18.09 3.95
N ASN A 17 26.85 -18.80 5.09
CA ASN A 17 27.07 -18.21 6.41
C ASN A 17 26.17 -17.01 6.76
N GLY A 18 24.91 -17.02 6.32
CA GLY A 18 23.95 -15.96 6.64
C GLY A 18 24.04 -14.71 5.76
N ALA A 19 24.89 -14.71 4.71
CA ALA A 19 25.07 -13.56 3.83
C ALA A 19 25.09 -13.97 2.35
N TRP A 20 24.62 -13.05 1.49
CA TRP A 20 24.69 -13.18 0.04
C TRP A 20 25.98 -12.55 -0.48
N THR A 21 26.68 -13.25 -1.37
CA THR A 21 27.94 -12.79 -1.97
C THR A 21 27.91 -12.98 -3.48
N LEU A 22 28.34 -11.98 -4.25
CA LEU A 22 28.46 -12.10 -5.70
C LEU A 22 29.53 -13.13 -6.06
N THR A 23 29.21 -14.12 -6.88
CA THR A 23 30.20 -15.09 -7.38
C THR A 23 31.13 -14.35 -8.36
N PRO A 24 32.43 -14.17 -8.05
CA PRO A 24 33.31 -13.38 -8.90
C PRO A 24 33.61 -14.12 -10.20
N GLY A 25 33.44 -13.46 -11.34
CA GLY A 25 34.05 -13.88 -12.62
C GLY A 25 33.29 -14.89 -13.49
N GLU A 26 32.16 -15.45 -13.07
CA GLU A 26 31.40 -16.42 -13.88
C GLU A 26 30.09 -15.81 -14.42
N ALA A 27 29.95 -15.81 -15.74
CA ALA A 27 28.72 -15.47 -16.44
C ALA A 27 28.04 -16.78 -16.86
N HIS A 28 26.79 -17.00 -16.43
CA HIS A 28 26.05 -18.22 -16.73
C HIS A 28 24.82 -17.92 -17.61
N ASN A 29 24.33 -18.93 -18.32
CA ASN A 29 23.19 -18.84 -19.26
C ASN A 29 21.89 -19.32 -18.58
N PHE A 30 20.82 -18.53 -18.64
CA PHE A 30 19.53 -18.86 -17.99
C PHE A 30 18.32 -18.65 -18.89
N GLN A 31 17.21 -19.34 -18.58
CA GLN A 31 15.89 -18.99 -19.10
C GLN A 31 15.37 -17.73 -18.39
N PRO A 32 14.45 -16.98 -19.04
CA PRO A 32 13.84 -15.81 -18.43
C PRO A 32 13.29 -16.15 -17.04
N VAL A 33 13.67 -15.30 -16.08
CA VAL A 33 13.24 -15.38 -14.70
C VAL A 33 11.74 -15.12 -14.67
N VAL A 34 10.98 -16.03 -14.05
CA VAL A 34 9.60 -15.71 -13.69
C VAL A 34 9.66 -15.03 -12.33
N LEU A 35 9.54 -13.70 -12.35
CA LEU A 35 9.34 -12.87 -11.17
C LEU A 35 7.84 -12.69 -10.97
N GLY A 36 7.33 -13.21 -9.87
CA GLY A 36 6.01 -12.85 -9.37
C GLY A 36 6.17 -11.96 -8.15
N LEU A 37 6.16 -10.64 -8.31
CA LEU A 37 5.94 -9.79 -7.13
C LEU A 37 4.45 -9.73 -6.83
N PHE A 38 4.12 -9.53 -5.56
CA PHE A 38 2.77 -9.13 -5.20
C PHE A 38 2.63 -7.66 -5.64
N PRO A 39 1.70 -7.34 -6.58
CA PRO A 39 1.54 -5.99 -7.09
C PRO A 39 1.42 -4.97 -5.94
N GLY A 40 2.11 -3.85 -6.06
CA GLY A 40 2.08 -2.79 -5.05
C GLY A 40 2.88 -3.07 -3.78
N THR A 41 3.72 -4.12 -3.74
CA THR A 41 4.57 -4.43 -2.57
C THR A 41 6.04 -4.60 -2.95
N ASN A 42 6.91 -4.50 -1.96
CA ASN A 42 8.31 -4.94 -2.00
C ASN A 42 8.42 -6.43 -1.58
N ARG A 43 7.45 -7.26 -1.98
CA ARG A 43 7.42 -8.71 -1.74
C ARG A 43 7.21 -9.47 -3.04
N GLY A 44 7.84 -10.63 -3.16
CA GLY A 44 7.65 -11.46 -4.35
C GLY A 44 8.32 -12.80 -4.28
N TRP A 45 8.26 -13.53 -5.39
CA TRP A 45 9.05 -14.71 -5.63
C TRP A 45 9.74 -14.64 -6.98
N ALA A 46 10.92 -15.25 -7.06
CA ALA A 46 11.64 -15.46 -8.30
C ALA A 46 11.83 -16.97 -8.52
N SER A 47 11.57 -17.45 -9.73
CA SER A 47 11.95 -18.79 -10.15
C SER A 47 12.97 -18.76 -11.28
N PHE A 48 14.03 -19.54 -11.11
CA PHE A 48 15.11 -19.67 -12.08
C PHE A 48 15.15 -21.09 -12.62
N VAL A 49 15.30 -21.24 -13.93
CA VAL A 49 15.65 -22.52 -14.58
C VAL A 49 16.98 -22.33 -15.29
N GLY A 50 18.00 -23.08 -14.88
CA GLY A 50 19.31 -23.01 -15.52
C GLY A 50 19.27 -23.61 -16.93
N CYS A 51 19.86 -22.91 -17.89
CA CYS A 51 20.13 -23.44 -19.21
C CYS A 51 21.50 -24.09 -19.21
N SER A 52 21.58 -25.40 -19.39
CA SER A 52 22.84 -26.00 -19.84
C SER A 52 22.65 -26.65 -21.20
N VAL A 53 23.74 -26.69 -21.96
CA VAL A 53 23.88 -27.38 -23.25
C VAL A 53 24.21 -28.88 -23.01
N LEU A 54 24.20 -29.34 -21.76
CA LEU A 54 24.68 -30.66 -21.33
C LEU A 54 23.85 -31.18 -20.13
N ASP A 55 22.60 -31.58 -20.36
CA ASP A 55 21.68 -32.44 -19.56
C ASP A 55 21.65 -32.39 -18.01
N ASN A 56 22.39 -31.48 -17.36
CA ASN A 56 22.36 -31.21 -15.93
C ASN A 56 21.73 -29.83 -15.75
N HIS A 57 20.42 -29.82 -15.50
CA HIS A 57 19.73 -28.61 -15.06
C HIS A 57 19.96 -28.42 -13.56
N PRO A 58 20.39 -27.24 -13.08
CA PRO A 58 20.22 -26.93 -11.66
C PRO A 58 18.72 -26.96 -11.35
N PRO A 59 18.31 -27.47 -10.17
CA PRO A 59 16.90 -27.54 -9.83
C PRO A 59 16.30 -26.14 -9.79
N ALA A 60 15.02 -26.05 -10.17
CA ALA A 60 14.27 -24.80 -10.07
C ALA A 60 14.33 -24.29 -8.63
N GLN A 61 14.95 -23.13 -8.43
CA GLN A 61 15.00 -22.48 -7.12
C GLN A 61 13.86 -21.48 -7.04
N ARG A 62 13.11 -21.50 -5.94
CA ARG A 62 12.19 -20.42 -5.57
C ARG A 62 12.81 -19.61 -4.44
N LEU A 63 12.90 -18.31 -4.64
CA LEU A 63 13.30 -17.37 -3.60
C LEU A 63 12.11 -16.50 -3.27
N ARG A 64 11.82 -16.34 -1.99
CA ARG A 64 10.89 -15.34 -1.48
C ARG A 64 11.65 -14.08 -1.14
N PHE A 65 11.21 -12.96 -1.69
CA PHE A 65 11.67 -11.63 -1.36
C PHE A 65 10.68 -11.01 -0.37
N ASP A 66 11.18 -10.60 0.80
CA ASP A 66 10.42 -9.90 1.82
C ASP A 66 11.25 -8.75 2.36
N ASN A 67 10.83 -7.51 2.05
CA ASN A 67 11.42 -6.29 2.59
C ASN A 67 12.95 -6.20 2.42
N GLY A 68 13.44 -6.40 1.20
CA GLY A 68 14.88 -6.39 0.90
C GLY A 68 15.63 -7.69 1.21
N THR A 69 14.98 -8.66 1.84
CA THR A 69 15.60 -9.93 2.25
C THR A 69 15.15 -11.08 1.35
N PHE A 70 16.12 -11.75 0.71
CA PHE A 70 15.87 -12.99 -0.03
C PHE A 70 15.99 -14.20 0.89
N THR A 71 14.93 -15.02 0.93
CA THR A 71 14.86 -16.28 1.67
C THR A 71 14.51 -17.42 0.73
N PRO A 72 15.08 -18.63 0.88
CA PRO A 72 14.63 -19.80 0.11
C PRO A 72 13.14 -20.10 0.38
N ASP A 73 12.35 -20.27 -0.67
CA ASP A 73 10.95 -20.71 -0.57
C ASP A 73 10.91 -22.24 -0.67
N THR A 74 10.51 -22.89 0.43
CA THR A 74 10.42 -24.35 0.56
C THR A 74 9.02 -24.90 0.29
N SER A 75 8.06 -24.03 -0.06
CA SER A 75 6.69 -24.44 -0.34
C SER A 75 6.60 -25.20 -1.68
N GLY A 76 6.02 -26.41 -1.66
CA GLY A 76 5.78 -27.22 -2.86
C GLY A 76 6.80 -28.33 -3.16
N GLY A 77 7.62 -28.76 -2.19
CA GLY A 77 8.46 -29.97 -2.33
C GLY A 77 9.73 -29.80 -3.16
N THR A 78 10.22 -28.57 -3.33
CA THR A 78 11.50 -28.27 -3.96
C THR A 78 12.64 -28.60 -2.99
N ALA A 79 13.60 -29.45 -3.42
CA ALA A 79 14.73 -29.85 -2.60
C ALA A 79 15.76 -28.72 -2.50
N ILE A 80 16.15 -28.38 -1.26
CA ILE A 80 17.29 -27.50 -0.98
C ILE A 80 18.56 -28.26 -1.37
N VAL A 81 19.25 -27.81 -2.43
CA VAL A 81 20.60 -28.29 -2.73
C VAL A 81 21.59 -27.50 -1.86
N PRO A 82 22.55 -28.16 -1.20
CA PRO A 82 23.64 -27.47 -0.52
C PRO A 82 24.40 -26.56 -1.51
N ASP A 83 24.74 -25.35 -1.07
CA ASP A 83 25.32 -24.23 -1.84
C ASP A 83 24.35 -23.52 -2.82
N THR A 84 23.60 -22.56 -2.28
CA THR A 84 22.50 -21.85 -2.96
C THR A 84 22.98 -20.61 -3.73
N TYR A 85 22.41 -20.38 -4.91
CA TYR A 85 22.84 -19.41 -5.91
C TYR A 85 21.62 -18.61 -6.45
N ALA A 86 21.63 -17.27 -6.47
CA ALA A 86 20.53 -16.42 -6.98
C ALA A 86 20.99 -15.50 -8.12
N LEU A 87 20.17 -15.24 -9.15
CA LEU A 87 20.58 -14.41 -10.29
C LEU A 87 20.26 -12.93 -10.06
N LEU A 88 21.23 -12.05 -10.32
CA LEU A 88 20.98 -10.64 -10.64
C LEU A 88 21.02 -10.49 -12.17
N SER A 89 19.89 -10.19 -12.81
CA SER A 89 19.89 -9.61 -14.15
C SER A 89 19.60 -8.11 -14.06
N GLU A 90 20.35 -7.32 -14.81
CA GLU A 90 20.21 -5.86 -14.90
C GLU A 90 18.90 -5.42 -15.60
N ASP A 91 18.13 -6.37 -16.14
CA ASP A 91 16.85 -6.15 -16.78
C ASP A 91 15.73 -6.91 -16.05
N VAL A 92 15.03 -6.26 -15.11
CA VAL A 92 13.75 -6.77 -14.60
C VAL A 92 12.64 -6.27 -15.51
N GLN A 93 12.17 -7.13 -16.41
CA GLN A 93 11.05 -6.87 -17.31
C GLN A 93 9.80 -7.55 -16.76
N TRP A 94 8.73 -6.79 -16.55
CA TRP A 94 7.39 -7.35 -16.32
C TRP A 94 6.78 -7.78 -17.64
N ALA A 95 5.80 -8.68 -17.65
CA ALA A 95 4.92 -8.89 -18.79
C ALA A 95 3.47 -8.61 -18.39
N ALA A 96 2.73 -7.86 -19.20
CA ALA A 96 1.27 -7.78 -19.08
C ALA A 96 0.66 -9.16 -19.43
N GLY A 97 -0.60 -9.40 -19.04
CA GLY A 97 -1.31 -10.67 -19.29
C GLY A 97 -1.45 -11.07 -20.77
N ASP A 98 -1.03 -10.20 -21.69
CA ASP A 98 -0.95 -10.43 -23.14
C ASP A 98 0.49 -10.73 -23.63
N GLY A 99 1.45 -10.90 -22.72
CA GLY A 99 2.85 -11.20 -23.04
C GLY A 99 3.68 -9.99 -23.47
N ARG A 100 3.16 -8.76 -23.38
CA ARG A 100 3.94 -7.55 -23.68
C ARG A 100 4.84 -7.17 -22.51
N PRO A 101 6.15 -6.94 -22.73
CA PRO A 101 7.04 -6.52 -21.66
C PRO A 101 6.69 -5.11 -21.17
N MET A 102 6.33 -4.98 -19.89
CA MET A 102 6.23 -3.72 -19.17
C MET A 102 7.59 -3.40 -18.52
N ARG A 103 8.16 -2.25 -18.85
CA ARG A 103 9.35 -1.73 -18.16
C ARG A 103 8.89 -0.94 -16.94
N PHE A 104 9.10 -1.46 -15.74
CA PHE A 104 9.33 -0.61 -14.58
C PHE A 104 10.83 -0.46 -14.46
N SER A 105 11.41 0.54 -15.12
CA SER A 105 12.68 1.06 -14.66
C SER A 105 12.38 1.78 -13.34
N ALA A 106 12.56 1.12 -12.21
CA ALA A 106 12.74 1.85 -10.97
C ALA A 106 14.12 2.51 -11.05
N GLU A 107 14.23 3.60 -11.81
CA GLU A 107 15.34 4.54 -11.64
C GLU A 107 15.24 5.20 -10.26
N SER A 108 14.06 5.18 -9.62
CA SER A 108 13.81 5.60 -8.24
C SER A 108 12.60 4.89 -7.63
N LEU A 109 12.65 4.56 -6.34
CA LEU A 109 11.46 4.11 -5.60
C LEU A 109 10.47 5.28 -5.44
N PRO A 110 9.14 5.04 -5.38
CA PRO A 110 8.19 6.12 -5.12
C PRO A 110 8.43 6.84 -3.79
N THR A 111 9.05 6.18 -2.81
CA THR A 111 9.45 6.72 -1.51
C THR A 111 10.83 7.40 -1.53
N GLU A 112 11.49 7.48 -2.69
CA GLU A 112 12.72 8.23 -2.80
C GLU A 112 12.45 9.73 -2.66
N ARG A 113 13.21 10.38 -1.77
CA ARG A 113 13.04 11.81 -1.49
C ARG A 113 13.49 12.62 -2.70
N VAL A 114 12.72 13.64 -3.04
CA VAL A 114 13.03 14.61 -4.09
C VAL A 114 13.60 15.90 -3.50
N THR A 115 14.31 16.69 -4.30
CA THR A 115 14.92 17.95 -3.84
C THR A 115 14.04 19.19 -4.05
N GLY A 116 12.83 19.01 -4.56
CA GLY A 116 11.89 20.09 -4.89
C GLY A 116 10.62 19.56 -5.55
N SER A 117 9.80 20.46 -6.08
CA SER A 117 8.57 20.10 -6.80
C SER A 117 8.60 20.56 -8.25
N GLN A 118 7.83 19.89 -9.10
CA GLN A 118 7.57 20.34 -10.47
C GLN A 118 6.83 21.71 -10.48
N PRO A 119 6.89 22.49 -11.57
CA PRO A 119 6.16 23.74 -11.68
C PRO A 119 4.66 23.59 -11.36
N GLY A 120 4.16 24.43 -10.45
CA GLY A 120 2.77 24.35 -9.97
C GLY A 120 2.51 23.29 -8.90
N GLY A 121 3.54 22.55 -8.47
CA GLY A 121 3.48 21.68 -7.31
C GLY A 121 3.92 22.37 -6.01
N ARG A 122 3.77 21.64 -4.90
CA ARG A 122 4.15 22.04 -3.55
C ARG A 122 5.08 21.00 -2.96
N TYR A 123 6.23 21.44 -2.48
CA TYR A 123 7.23 20.59 -1.84
C TYR A 123 7.08 20.63 -0.31
N PHE A 124 7.29 19.48 0.34
CA PHE A 124 7.24 19.29 1.79
C PHE A 124 8.62 18.86 2.30
N PRO A 125 9.41 19.77 2.90
CA PRO A 125 10.74 19.44 3.40
C PRO A 125 10.74 18.40 4.53
N GLU A 126 9.63 18.29 5.26
CA GLU A 126 9.44 17.35 6.38
C GLU A 126 9.64 15.90 5.91
N THR A 127 9.02 15.54 4.79
CA THR A 127 9.11 14.19 4.22
C THR A 127 10.02 14.10 3.01
N GLY A 128 10.33 15.22 2.36
CA GLY A 128 11.12 15.25 1.14
C GLY A 128 10.32 14.87 -0.10
N HIS A 129 9.00 15.06 -0.07
CA HIS A 129 8.07 14.71 -1.15
C HIS A 129 7.30 15.92 -1.65
N SER A 130 6.70 15.78 -2.83
CA SER A 130 5.93 16.85 -3.45
C SER A 130 4.55 16.42 -3.91
N ILE A 131 3.61 17.36 -3.95
CA ILE A 131 2.28 17.17 -4.54
C ILE A 131 2.10 18.11 -5.72
N ALA A 132 1.42 17.64 -6.77
CA ALA A 132 1.14 18.45 -7.95
C ALA A 132 -0.21 18.07 -8.58
N GLY A 133 -0.64 18.85 -9.59
CA GLY A 133 -1.80 18.53 -10.42
C GLY A 133 -3.09 18.32 -9.63
N ALA A 134 -3.84 17.27 -10.00
CA ALA A 134 -5.13 16.94 -9.39
C ALA A 134 -5.01 16.59 -7.90
N PHE A 135 -3.95 15.91 -7.47
CA PHE A 135 -3.75 15.57 -6.06
C PHE A 135 -3.44 16.80 -5.21
N ARG A 136 -2.65 17.75 -5.72
CA ARG A 136 -2.48 19.04 -5.02
C ARG A 136 -3.80 19.78 -4.86
N GLN A 137 -4.60 19.86 -5.92
CA GLN A 137 -5.90 20.55 -5.87
C GLN A 137 -6.83 19.88 -4.86
N TYR A 138 -6.93 18.54 -4.89
CA TYR A 138 -7.73 17.79 -3.96
C TYR A 138 -7.25 17.97 -2.51
N TYR A 139 -5.94 17.90 -2.27
CA TYR A 139 -5.34 18.12 -0.96
C TYR A 139 -5.69 19.52 -0.42
N GLU A 140 -5.51 20.56 -1.23
CA GLU A 140 -5.73 21.96 -0.82
C GLU A 140 -7.21 22.35 -0.74
N SER A 141 -8.12 21.52 -1.27
CA SER A 141 -9.57 21.76 -1.22
C SER A 141 -10.31 20.91 -0.18
N HIS A 142 -9.62 20.04 0.55
CA HIS A 142 -10.20 19.21 1.61
C HIS A 142 -9.38 19.31 2.88
N GLY A 143 -10.04 19.25 4.03
CA GLY A 143 -9.42 19.31 5.33
C GLY A 143 -10.43 19.00 6.44
N LEU A 144 -9.94 18.86 7.67
CA LEU A 144 -10.81 18.81 8.84
C LEU A 144 -11.42 20.19 9.11
N GLU A 145 -12.57 20.24 9.78
CA GLU A 145 -13.19 21.49 10.23
C GLU A 145 -12.52 21.94 11.54
N LEU A 146 -11.49 22.77 11.42
CA LEU A 146 -10.75 23.30 12.58
C LEU A 146 -11.07 24.76 12.88
N GLY A 147 -12.08 25.32 12.21
CA GLY A 147 -12.62 26.66 12.43
C GLY A 147 -11.97 27.76 11.58
N ASP A 148 -11.15 27.41 10.58
CA ASP A 148 -10.60 28.40 9.66
C ASP A 148 -11.61 28.77 8.57
N ARG A 149 -11.36 29.90 7.89
CA ARG A 149 -12.20 30.32 6.76
C ARG A 149 -11.79 29.56 5.49
N GLY A 150 -12.61 28.60 5.09
CA GLY A 150 -12.29 27.70 3.98
C GLY A 150 -11.19 26.72 4.38
N VAL A 151 -10.71 25.90 3.44
CA VAL A 151 -9.70 24.88 3.76
C VAL A 151 -8.31 25.51 3.86
N SER A 152 -7.76 25.50 5.08
CA SER A 152 -6.41 25.94 5.38
C SER A 152 -5.38 24.81 5.24
N ALA A 153 -4.09 25.19 5.18
CA ALA A 153 -3.02 24.20 5.13
C ALA A 153 -2.97 23.26 6.35
N ARG A 154 -3.38 23.74 7.54
CA ARG A 154 -3.41 22.91 8.75
C ARG A 154 -4.57 21.91 8.74
N GLU A 155 -5.68 22.26 8.09
CA GLU A 155 -6.85 21.40 7.97
C GLU A 155 -6.61 20.27 6.96
N SER A 156 -6.00 20.58 5.81
CA SER A 156 -5.54 19.56 4.87
C SER A 156 -4.49 18.64 5.49
N LEU A 157 -3.55 19.21 6.24
CA LEU A 157 -2.52 18.43 6.93
C LEU A 157 -3.12 17.54 8.01
N ALA A 158 -4.11 18.01 8.76
CA ALA A 158 -4.78 17.19 9.77
C ALA A 158 -5.59 16.04 9.15
N LEU A 159 -6.16 16.25 7.96
CA LEU A 159 -6.92 15.22 7.27
C LEU A 159 -6.02 14.17 6.58
N PHE A 160 -5.04 14.60 5.79
CA PHE A 160 -4.25 13.69 4.95
C PHE A 160 -2.86 13.38 5.51
N GLY A 161 -2.29 14.29 6.30
CA GLY A 161 -0.88 14.28 6.68
C GLY A 161 0.04 14.71 5.54
N TYR A 162 1.34 14.46 5.73
CA TYR A 162 2.36 14.74 4.71
C TYR A 162 2.36 13.69 3.58
N PRO A 163 2.76 14.05 2.35
CA PRO A 163 3.01 13.06 1.30
C PRO A 163 4.20 12.16 1.68
N LEU A 164 4.08 10.86 1.41
CA LEU A 164 5.10 9.84 1.69
C LEU A 164 5.67 9.22 0.41
N THR A 165 5.11 9.54 -0.74
CA THR A 165 5.61 9.12 -2.05
C THR A 165 5.50 10.25 -3.04
N GLU A 166 6.24 10.18 -4.14
CA GLU A 166 5.82 10.85 -5.38
C GLU A 166 4.63 10.12 -6.01
N THR A 167 4.03 10.69 -7.05
CA THR A 167 2.97 10.02 -7.80
C THR A 167 3.52 8.86 -8.62
N PHE A 168 2.87 7.70 -8.57
CA PHE A 168 3.25 6.53 -9.37
C PHE A 168 2.01 5.74 -9.81
N THR A 169 2.15 4.92 -10.84
CA THR A 169 1.06 4.07 -11.32
C THR A 169 1.01 2.77 -10.54
N GLU A 170 -0.17 2.42 -10.06
CA GLU A 170 -0.42 1.20 -9.30
C GLU A 170 -1.74 0.54 -9.71
N MET A 171 -1.81 -0.78 -9.60
CA MET A 171 -3.06 -1.52 -9.75
C MET A 171 -3.97 -1.30 -8.54
N ASN A 172 -5.16 -0.76 -8.77
CA ASN A 172 -6.22 -0.71 -7.79
C ASN A 172 -6.62 -2.17 -7.42
N PRO A 173 -6.53 -2.57 -6.14
CA PRO A 173 -6.79 -3.95 -5.74
C PRO A 173 -8.28 -4.34 -5.79
N ASP A 174 -9.20 -3.37 -5.75
CA ASP A 174 -10.63 -3.61 -5.84
C ASP A 174 -11.08 -3.83 -7.30
N THR A 175 -10.52 -3.06 -8.25
CA THR A 175 -10.98 -3.05 -9.65
C THR A 175 -10.02 -3.71 -10.65
N GLY A 176 -8.74 -3.85 -10.29
CA GLY A 176 -7.68 -4.29 -11.18
C GLY A 176 -7.19 -3.22 -12.18
N GLU A 177 -7.75 -2.01 -12.13
CA GLU A 177 -7.36 -0.91 -13.01
C GLU A 177 -6.00 -0.32 -12.61
N LEU A 178 -5.20 0.11 -13.58
CA LEU A 178 -3.97 0.85 -13.31
C LEU A 178 -4.31 2.33 -13.13
N LEU A 179 -4.13 2.85 -11.92
CA LEU A 179 -4.42 4.23 -11.55
C LEU A 179 -3.15 4.95 -11.12
N MET A 180 -3.05 6.24 -11.47
CA MET A 180 -2.07 7.12 -10.83
C MET A 180 -2.45 7.25 -9.36
N THR A 181 -1.48 7.08 -8.48
CA THR A 181 -1.66 7.00 -7.03
C THR A 181 -0.59 7.81 -6.32
N GLN A 182 -0.94 8.38 -5.16
CA GLN A 182 0.03 8.95 -4.22
C GLN A 182 -0.37 8.63 -2.79
N TYR A 183 0.61 8.26 -1.97
CA TYR A 183 0.42 7.97 -0.56
C TYR A 183 0.79 9.18 0.30
N PHE A 184 -0.02 9.38 1.33
CA PHE A 184 0.15 10.35 2.41
C PHE A 184 0.19 9.60 3.74
N GLU A 185 0.47 10.28 4.85
CA GLU A 185 0.51 9.61 6.17
C GLU A 185 -0.81 8.91 6.49
N ARG A 186 -1.95 9.52 6.16
CA ARG A 186 -3.28 9.02 6.53
C ARG A 186 -4.05 8.45 5.34
N ALA A 187 -3.77 8.92 4.13
CA ALA A 187 -4.58 8.60 2.95
C ALA A 187 -3.78 8.07 1.76
N ARG A 188 -4.47 7.37 0.86
CA ARG A 188 -4.01 7.02 -0.50
C ARG A 188 -4.94 7.71 -1.48
N MET A 189 -4.43 8.62 -2.29
CA MET A 189 -5.20 9.29 -3.34
C MET A 189 -5.06 8.54 -4.66
N GLU A 190 -6.17 8.34 -5.35
CA GLU A 190 -6.26 7.66 -6.64
C GLU A 190 -6.87 8.60 -7.68
N TYR A 191 -6.26 8.67 -8.86
CA TYR A 191 -6.81 9.45 -9.97
C TYR A 191 -7.62 8.56 -10.93
N HIS A 192 -8.90 8.85 -11.06
CA HIS A 192 -9.91 8.15 -11.85
C HIS A 192 -10.31 9.01 -13.06
N PRO A 193 -9.59 8.93 -14.20
CA PRO A 193 -9.78 9.85 -15.34
C PRO A 193 -11.15 9.73 -16.00
N ASN A 194 -11.79 8.56 -15.88
CA ASN A 194 -13.09 8.25 -16.49
C ASN A 194 -14.28 8.71 -15.65
N ASN A 195 -14.04 9.13 -14.39
CA ASN A 195 -15.10 9.66 -13.55
C ASN A 195 -15.44 11.11 -13.96
N PRO A 196 -16.71 11.52 -13.81
CA PRO A 196 -17.08 12.92 -13.97
C PRO A 196 -16.47 13.77 -12.85
N GLU A 197 -16.22 15.05 -13.12
CA GLU A 197 -15.90 16.02 -12.07
C GLU A 197 -17.05 16.10 -11.05
N PRO A 198 -16.77 16.30 -9.75
CA PRO A 198 -15.43 16.45 -9.13
C PRO A 198 -14.78 15.11 -8.73
N TYR A 199 -15.33 13.96 -9.11
CA TYR A 199 -14.97 12.63 -8.59
C TYR A 199 -13.76 11.99 -9.28
N LYS A 200 -12.85 12.81 -9.81
CA LYS A 200 -11.63 12.33 -10.44
C LYS A 200 -10.53 11.98 -9.47
N VAL A 201 -10.56 12.52 -8.26
CA VAL A 201 -9.68 12.08 -7.17
C VAL A 201 -10.55 11.44 -6.10
N LEU A 202 -10.25 10.17 -5.80
CA LEU A 202 -10.91 9.41 -4.75
C LEU A 202 -9.86 8.91 -3.77
N LEU A 203 -10.27 8.69 -2.51
CA LEU A 203 -9.43 8.04 -1.53
C LEU A 203 -9.58 6.52 -1.64
N GLY A 204 -8.44 5.84 -1.68
CA GLY A 204 -8.36 4.39 -1.67
C GLY A 204 -8.86 3.80 -0.36
N ARG A 205 -9.37 2.56 -0.42
CA ARG A 205 -10.02 1.88 0.71
C ARG A 205 -8.99 1.29 1.69
N LEU A 206 -8.16 2.15 2.28
CA LEU A 206 -7.08 1.76 3.19
C LEU A 206 -7.60 1.08 4.46
N GLY A 207 -8.74 1.54 5.00
CA GLY A 207 -9.36 0.91 6.16
C GLY A 207 -9.82 -0.52 5.85
N ALA A 208 -10.47 -0.74 4.71
CA ALA A 208 -10.86 -2.08 4.28
C ALA A 208 -9.63 -2.98 4.01
N SER A 209 -8.60 -2.43 3.36
CA SER A 209 -7.37 -3.16 3.03
C SER A 209 -6.59 -3.58 4.28
N SER A 210 -6.54 -2.73 5.30
CA SER A 210 -5.86 -2.99 6.58
C SER A 210 -6.49 -4.11 7.40
N LEU A 211 -7.76 -4.44 7.14
CA LEU A 211 -8.50 -5.50 7.84
C LEU A 211 -8.49 -6.84 7.08
N ILE A 212 -7.93 -6.90 5.86
CA ILE A 212 -7.78 -8.16 5.13
C ILE A 212 -6.89 -9.12 5.96
N GLY A 213 -7.43 -10.28 6.32
CA GLY A 213 -6.76 -11.27 7.19
C GLY A 213 -6.96 -11.05 8.70
N ARG A 214 -7.70 -10.01 9.12
CA ARG A 214 -8.12 -9.78 10.52
C ARG A 214 -9.59 -10.15 10.69
N GLU A 215 -9.91 -11.44 10.53
CA GLU A 215 -11.29 -11.99 10.50
C GLU A 215 -12.16 -11.57 11.71
N ASN A 216 -11.55 -11.26 12.86
CA ASN A 216 -12.24 -10.87 14.09
C ASN A 216 -12.71 -9.40 14.15
N VAL A 217 -12.49 -8.59 13.10
CA VAL A 217 -12.88 -7.17 13.05
C VAL A 217 -14.08 -6.92 12.14
N LEU A 218 -14.25 -7.74 11.10
CA LEU A 218 -15.29 -7.58 10.05
C LEU A 218 -16.58 -8.37 10.34
N THR A 219 -16.83 -8.75 11.60
CA THR A 219 -18.01 -9.56 11.92
C THR A 219 -19.27 -8.74 11.69
N ARG A 220 -19.98 -9.01 10.58
CA ARG A 220 -21.34 -8.51 10.38
C ARG A 220 -22.20 -9.03 11.53
N PRO A 221 -22.97 -8.19 12.23
CA PRO A 221 -23.85 -8.67 13.28
C PRO A 221 -24.85 -9.68 12.70
N THR A 222 -24.67 -10.96 12.97
CA THR A 222 -25.60 -12.03 12.56
C THR A 222 -26.46 -12.40 13.75
N GLY A 223 -27.58 -11.72 13.92
CA GLY A 223 -28.57 -11.94 14.97
C GLY A 223 -29.72 -10.94 14.86
N ASP A 224 -30.74 -11.08 15.71
CA ASP A 224 -31.76 -10.03 15.88
C ASP A 224 -31.06 -8.74 16.31
N VAL A 225 -30.87 -7.82 15.36
CA VAL A 225 -30.21 -6.54 15.62
C VAL A 225 -31.13 -5.79 16.59
N PRO A 226 -30.72 -5.53 17.85
CA PRO A 226 -31.51 -4.70 18.73
C PRO A 226 -31.77 -3.36 18.04
N PRO A 227 -32.94 -2.73 18.26
CA PRO A 227 -33.27 -1.46 17.60
C PRO A 227 -32.12 -0.47 17.80
N THR A 228 -31.65 0.09 16.69
CA THR A 228 -30.55 1.06 16.69
C THR A 228 -30.90 2.21 17.65
N PRO A 229 -30.03 2.55 18.62
CA PRO A 229 -30.27 3.68 19.50
C PRO A 229 -30.54 4.96 18.70
N PRO A 230 -31.43 5.86 19.14
CA PRO A 230 -31.78 7.08 18.39
C PRO A 230 -30.59 7.98 18.03
N GLU A 231 -29.54 7.95 18.85
CA GLU A 231 -28.29 8.70 18.65
C GLU A 231 -27.39 8.07 17.57
N CYS A 232 -27.56 6.79 17.28
CA CYS A 232 -26.80 6.05 16.29
C CYS A 232 -27.44 6.13 14.89
N GLU A 233 -26.64 5.85 13.87
CA GLU A 233 -27.08 5.75 12.48
C GLU A 233 -26.71 4.37 11.94
N LEU A 234 -27.69 3.65 11.38
CA LEU A 234 -27.47 2.35 10.74
C LEU A 234 -27.17 2.54 9.26
N PHE A 235 -26.02 2.02 8.82
CA PHE A 235 -25.68 1.93 7.40
C PHE A 235 -26.06 0.56 6.88
N ILE A 236 -27.11 0.49 6.07
CA ILE A 236 -27.67 -0.78 5.58
C ILE A 236 -26.71 -1.50 4.62
N GLU A 237 -25.84 -0.74 3.96
CA GLU A 237 -24.86 -1.22 2.98
C GLU A 237 -23.85 -2.17 3.62
N THR A 238 -23.48 -1.90 4.88
CA THR A 238 -22.50 -2.71 5.63
C THR A 238 -23.13 -3.44 6.82
N GLY A 239 -24.30 -3.00 7.28
CA GLY A 239 -24.98 -3.53 8.47
C GLY A 239 -24.36 -3.03 9.79
N HIS A 240 -23.50 -2.01 9.74
CA HIS A 240 -22.86 -1.43 10.92
C HIS A 240 -23.48 -0.11 11.33
N THR A 241 -23.38 0.21 12.62
CA THR A 241 -23.88 1.45 13.19
C THR A 241 -22.75 2.43 13.47
N LEU A 242 -23.00 3.71 13.19
CA LEU A 242 -22.16 4.82 13.58
C LEU A 242 -22.83 5.56 14.74
N CYS A 243 -22.16 5.59 15.89
CA CYS A 243 -22.69 6.17 17.12
C CYS A 243 -21.79 7.31 17.62
N PRO A 244 -22.28 8.20 18.50
CA PRO A 244 -21.41 9.10 19.25
C PRO A 244 -20.35 8.32 20.04
N PRO A 245 -19.14 8.89 20.24
CA PRO A 245 -18.75 10.25 19.84
C PRO A 245 -18.33 10.38 18.37
N LEU A 246 -17.96 9.29 17.69
CA LEU A 246 -17.37 9.31 16.35
C LEU A 246 -18.32 9.84 15.26
N LYS A 247 -19.64 9.65 15.43
CA LYS A 247 -20.66 10.12 14.48
C LYS A 247 -20.55 11.61 14.15
N ALA A 248 -20.41 12.47 15.17
CA ALA A 248 -20.38 13.92 14.96
C ALA A 248 -19.14 14.34 14.16
N PHE A 249 -18.00 13.72 14.46
CA PHE A 249 -16.76 13.96 13.73
C PHE A 249 -16.88 13.52 12.27
N TRP A 250 -17.33 12.29 12.02
CA TRP A 250 -17.49 11.76 10.67
C TRP A 250 -18.41 12.65 9.81
N GLN A 251 -19.56 13.07 10.36
CA GLN A 251 -20.53 13.91 9.65
C GLN A 251 -19.97 15.30 9.32
N SER A 252 -19.16 15.87 10.21
CA SER A 252 -18.63 17.23 10.04
C SER A 252 -17.36 17.28 9.20
N ASN A 253 -16.62 16.17 9.04
CA ASN A 253 -15.30 16.13 8.40
C ASN A 253 -15.30 15.35 7.08
N GLY A 254 -16.35 15.52 6.26
CA GLY A 254 -16.44 14.98 4.90
C GLY A 254 -17.21 13.67 4.74
N GLY A 255 -17.52 12.98 5.84
CA GLY A 255 -18.43 11.85 5.87
C GLY A 255 -18.13 10.77 4.84
N LEU A 256 -19.15 10.39 4.08
CA LEU A 256 -19.09 9.26 3.14
C LEU A 256 -18.02 9.46 2.05
N ALA A 257 -17.84 10.68 1.56
CA ALA A 257 -16.89 10.97 0.49
C ALA A 257 -15.43 10.79 0.92
N VAL A 258 -15.12 11.03 2.19
CA VAL A 258 -13.76 10.94 2.74
C VAL A 258 -13.52 9.58 3.38
N TYR A 259 -14.40 9.15 4.29
CA TYR A 259 -14.17 7.96 5.11
C TYR A 259 -14.82 6.70 4.53
N GLY A 260 -15.89 6.84 3.74
CA GLY A 260 -16.74 5.73 3.34
C GLY A 260 -17.63 5.21 4.46
N TYR A 261 -18.24 4.06 4.23
CA TYR A 261 -19.11 3.40 5.20
C TYR A 261 -18.33 2.84 6.39
N PRO A 262 -18.93 2.79 7.60
CA PRO A 262 -18.36 2.01 8.70
C PRO A 262 -18.33 0.52 8.32
N ILE A 263 -17.21 -0.14 8.57
CA ILE A 263 -16.99 -1.57 8.23
C ILE A 263 -16.84 -2.46 9.47
N ASN A 264 -16.97 -1.86 10.65
CA ASN A 264 -17.16 -2.56 11.93
C ASN A 264 -18.02 -1.70 12.88
N THR A 265 -18.38 -2.28 14.03
CA THR A 265 -18.90 -1.51 15.16
C THR A 265 -17.74 -0.95 15.98
N ALA A 266 -17.87 0.27 16.50
CA ALA A 266 -16.86 0.89 17.36
C ALA A 266 -16.52 0.01 18.57
N ARG A 267 -15.23 -0.12 18.88
CA ARG A 267 -14.70 -0.96 19.97
C ARG A 267 -13.39 -0.39 20.48
N ASN A 268 -13.02 -0.75 21.71
CA ASN A 268 -11.72 -0.36 22.24
C ASN A 268 -10.61 -1.17 21.56
N GLU A 269 -9.62 -0.47 21.00
CA GLU A 269 -8.43 -1.04 20.35
C GLU A 269 -7.16 -0.34 20.87
N ILE A 270 -6.03 -1.06 20.83
CA ILE A 270 -4.73 -0.48 21.15
C ILE A 270 -4.25 0.31 19.92
N SER A 271 -3.99 1.59 20.09
CA SER A 271 -3.42 2.42 19.03
C SER A 271 -2.00 1.98 18.73
N GLN A 272 -1.69 1.84 17.44
CA GLN A 272 -0.34 1.51 16.99
C GLN A 272 0.61 2.70 17.13
N THR A 273 0.09 3.90 17.35
CA THR A 273 0.88 5.14 17.41
C THR A 273 1.52 5.35 18.78
N ASP A 274 0.79 5.10 19.87
CA ASP A 274 1.23 5.37 21.24
C ASP A 274 1.04 4.20 22.23
N GLY A 275 0.42 3.09 21.80
CA GLY A 275 0.18 1.92 22.63
C GLY A 275 -0.99 2.06 23.62
N GLN A 276 -1.72 3.17 23.61
CA GLN A 276 -2.86 3.41 24.48
C GLN A 276 -4.14 2.80 23.91
N THR A 277 -5.17 2.63 24.74
CA THR A 277 -6.46 2.06 24.30
C THR A 277 -7.47 3.16 24.03
N TYR A 278 -8.00 3.21 22.81
CA TYR A 278 -9.00 4.19 22.38
C TYR A 278 -10.24 3.51 21.80
N LEU A 279 -11.39 4.16 21.95
CA LEU A 279 -12.60 3.77 21.24
C LEU A 279 -12.35 4.04 19.75
N THR A 280 -12.33 2.96 18.97
CA THR A 280 -11.87 2.96 17.59
C THR A 280 -12.98 2.40 16.69
N GLN A 281 -13.18 3.02 15.53
CA GLN A 281 -14.02 2.46 14.47
C GLN A 281 -13.30 2.53 13.13
N TRP A 282 -13.46 1.47 12.34
CA TRP A 282 -12.92 1.34 11.01
C TRP A 282 -13.99 1.68 9.98
N TYR A 283 -13.59 2.40 8.95
CA TYR A 283 -14.38 2.77 7.79
C TYR A 283 -13.69 2.24 6.53
N GLU A 284 -14.35 2.30 5.38
CA GLU A 284 -13.75 1.79 4.14
C GLU A 284 -12.38 2.39 3.86
N ARG A 285 -12.19 3.69 4.14
CA ARG A 285 -11.00 4.46 3.74
C ARG A 285 -10.11 4.87 4.92
N GLU A 286 -10.59 4.77 6.15
CA GLU A 286 -9.88 5.32 7.32
C GLU A 286 -10.21 4.57 8.62
N ARG A 287 -9.38 4.78 9.65
CA ARG A 287 -9.63 4.42 11.05
C ARG A 287 -9.75 5.69 11.88
N LEU A 288 -10.82 5.82 12.67
CA LEU A 288 -10.99 6.92 13.61
C LEU A 288 -10.83 6.43 15.06
N GLU A 289 -10.05 7.17 15.84
CA GLU A 289 -9.73 6.93 17.25
C GLU A 289 -10.27 8.10 18.08
N TYR A 290 -11.07 7.81 19.12
CA TYR A 290 -11.57 8.84 20.05
C TYR A 290 -10.63 8.99 21.24
N HIS A 291 -10.13 10.21 21.43
CA HIS A 291 -9.16 10.62 22.45
C HIS A 291 -9.85 11.48 23.54
N PRO A 292 -10.38 10.87 24.62
CA PRO A 292 -11.10 11.61 25.66
C PRO A 292 -10.25 12.65 26.40
N GLU A 293 -8.93 12.46 26.43
CA GLU A 293 -7.97 13.42 26.98
C GLU A 293 -7.88 14.73 26.19
N LEU A 294 -8.39 14.72 24.95
CA LEU A 294 -8.46 15.88 24.05
C LEU A 294 -9.89 16.44 23.94
N SER A 295 -10.80 16.05 24.85
CA SER A 295 -12.20 16.44 24.79
C SER A 295 -12.39 17.96 24.80
N GLY A 296 -13.29 18.44 23.94
CA GLY A 296 -13.52 19.87 23.73
C GLY A 296 -12.48 20.57 22.84
N THR A 297 -11.51 19.82 22.29
CA THR A 297 -10.61 20.31 21.25
C THR A 297 -11.02 19.74 19.88
N PRO A 298 -10.59 20.35 18.76
CA PRO A 298 -10.77 19.77 17.43
C PRO A 298 -10.06 18.42 17.20
N TYR A 299 -9.23 17.99 18.15
CA TYR A 299 -8.42 16.77 18.09
C TYR A 299 -8.99 15.63 18.96
N GLU A 300 -10.21 15.78 19.47
CA GLU A 300 -10.92 14.75 20.24
C GLU A 300 -11.13 13.44 19.44
N VAL A 301 -11.12 13.51 18.10
CA VAL A 301 -11.05 12.34 17.23
C VAL A 301 -9.86 12.50 16.30
N LEU A 302 -9.00 11.48 16.26
CA LEU A 302 -7.84 11.42 15.40
C LEU A 302 -7.97 10.31 14.36
N LEU A 303 -7.33 10.52 13.21
CA LEU A 303 -7.25 9.55 12.14
C LEU A 303 -6.00 8.68 12.32
N GLY A 304 -6.13 7.40 11.98
CA GLY A 304 -4.99 6.48 11.87
C GLY A 304 -4.01 6.91 10.77
N LEU A 305 -2.77 6.45 10.89
CA LEU A 305 -1.73 6.69 9.88
C LEU A 305 -1.78 5.63 8.78
N LEU A 306 -2.97 5.35 8.22
CA LEU A 306 -3.17 4.16 7.41
C LEU A 306 -2.33 4.14 6.12
N GLY A 307 -2.03 5.30 5.54
CA GLY A 307 -1.14 5.37 4.38
C GLY A 307 0.30 4.98 4.74
N ALA A 308 0.81 5.44 5.89
CA ALA A 308 2.11 5.03 6.41
C ALA A 308 2.13 3.55 6.83
N GLU A 309 1.07 3.07 7.50
CA GLU A 309 0.91 1.67 7.90
C GLU A 309 0.96 0.76 6.66
N GLU A 310 0.22 1.09 5.60
CA GLU A 310 0.17 0.32 4.36
C GLU A 310 1.53 0.28 3.65
N LEU A 311 2.22 1.42 3.53
CA LEU A 311 3.57 1.47 2.93
C LEU A 311 4.58 0.60 3.70
N ARG A 312 4.47 0.54 5.03
CA ARG A 312 5.32 -0.32 5.88
C ARG A 312 5.00 -1.80 5.70
N VAL A 313 3.72 -2.19 5.65
CA VAL A 313 3.31 -3.57 5.33
C VAL A 313 3.86 -4.01 3.97
N ARG A 314 3.92 -3.07 3.02
CA ARG A 314 4.44 -3.26 1.67
C ARG A 314 5.96 -3.18 1.59
N GLY A 315 6.67 -2.78 2.65
CA GLY A 315 8.14 -2.69 2.66
C GLY A 315 8.72 -1.52 1.87
N TYR A 316 7.95 -0.44 1.70
CA TYR A 316 8.42 0.81 1.09
C TYR A 316 9.08 1.74 2.11
N VAL A 317 8.71 1.63 3.38
CA VAL A 317 9.25 2.39 4.52
C VAL A 317 9.48 1.45 5.70
N GLN A 318 10.50 1.72 6.52
CA GLN A 318 10.83 0.93 7.72
C GLN A 318 10.07 1.44 8.94
#